data_AF-A0A520IFZ2-F1
#
_entry.id   AF-A0A520IFZ2-F1
#
_cell.length_a   1.000
_cell.length_b   1.000
_cell.length_c   1.000
_cell.angle_alpha   90.00
_cell.angle_beta   90.00
_cell.angle_gamma   90.00
#
_symmetry.space_group_name_H-M   'P 1'
#
loop_
_entity.id
_entity.type
_entity.pdbx_description
1 polymer ?
#
loop_
_entity_poly.entity_id
_entity_poly.type
_entity_poly.pdbx_seq_one_letter_code
_entity_poly.pdbx_strand_id
1 'polypeptide(L)'
;MLLTVFSGLYELISGSNPNVPDYIDEVYDTVGQITIVVVLTLLLIFYLLLGRWKPIFHGSGHWIITLALTSCAAFAIAFITAKDVIGNIDSYMYRFSLMNAVFAGVIFILLSIVFKKMSIYAKRTPF
;
A
#
# COMPACT_ATOMS: atom_id res chain seq x y z
N MET A 1 20.82 -2.13 3.81
CA MET A 1 20.16 -3.29 4.48
C MET A 1 18.64 -3.23 4.49
N LEU A 2 17.99 -2.05 4.42
CA LEU A 2 16.55 -1.96 4.09
C LEU A 2 16.26 -2.34 2.63
N LEU A 3 17.21 -2.01 1.72
CA LEU A 3 17.16 -2.22 0.26
C LEU A 3 16.80 -3.66 -0.21
N THR A 4 16.99 -4.69 0.62
CA THR A 4 16.74 -6.09 0.20
C THR A 4 15.46 -6.69 0.75
N VAL A 5 14.77 -6.00 1.67
CA VAL A 5 13.56 -6.54 2.32
C VAL A 5 12.41 -6.59 1.32
N PHE A 6 12.22 -5.52 0.55
CA PHE A 6 11.15 -5.46 -0.44
C PHE A 6 11.38 -6.39 -1.60
N SER A 7 12.62 -6.55 -2.06
CA SER A 7 12.90 -7.48 -3.16
C SER A 7 12.53 -8.91 -2.80
N GLY A 8 12.95 -9.40 -1.63
CA GLY A 8 12.56 -10.73 -1.15
C GLY A 8 11.05 -10.87 -0.92
N LEU A 9 10.39 -9.84 -0.38
CA LEU A 9 8.94 -9.85 -0.19
C LEU A 9 8.18 -9.89 -1.53
N TYR A 10 8.57 -9.07 -2.50
CA TYR A 10 7.93 -9.03 -3.80
C TYR A 10 8.19 -10.30 -4.61
N GLU A 11 9.38 -10.88 -4.56
CA GLU A 11 9.63 -12.19 -5.16
C GLU A 11 8.75 -13.28 -4.52
N LEU A 12 8.55 -13.23 -3.20
CA LEU A 12 7.70 -14.19 -2.51
C LEU A 12 6.22 -14.08 -2.91
N ILE A 13 5.68 -12.86 -3.00
CA ILE A 13 4.25 -12.65 -3.26
C ILE A 13 3.90 -12.57 -4.75
N SER A 14 4.81 -12.06 -5.58
CA SER A 14 4.61 -11.83 -7.01
C SER A 14 5.42 -12.77 -7.90
N GLY A 15 6.25 -13.65 -7.34
CA GLY A 15 7.17 -14.53 -8.06
C GLY A 15 8.41 -13.80 -8.55
N SER A 16 9.42 -14.51 -9.03
CA SER A 16 10.59 -13.90 -9.68
C SER A 16 10.34 -13.66 -11.17
N ASN A 17 10.90 -12.58 -11.73
CA ASN A 17 10.98 -12.38 -13.18
C ASN A 17 12.45 -12.30 -13.64
N PRO A 18 13.13 -13.43 -13.84
CA PRO A 18 14.56 -13.44 -14.16
C PRO A 18 14.88 -12.82 -15.53
N ASN A 19 13.88 -12.63 -16.39
CA ASN A 19 14.07 -12.05 -17.72
C ASN A 19 14.20 -10.51 -17.70
N VAL A 20 13.78 -9.87 -16.60
CA VAL A 20 13.80 -8.40 -16.43
C VAL A 20 14.39 -8.09 -15.04
N PRO A 21 15.72 -8.02 -14.90
CA PRO A 21 16.40 -7.84 -13.61
C PRO A 21 16.08 -6.48 -12.95
N ASP A 22 15.76 -5.46 -13.76
CA ASP A 22 15.44 -4.09 -13.32
C ASP A 22 14.31 -4.05 -12.26
N TYR A 23 13.44 -5.05 -12.24
CA TYR A 23 12.43 -5.18 -11.19
C TYR A 23 13.05 -5.27 -9.80
N ILE A 24 14.08 -6.10 -9.63
CA ILE A 24 14.74 -6.36 -8.35
C ILE A 24 15.65 -5.17 -8.00
N ASP A 25 16.36 -4.66 -8.99
CA ASP A 25 17.41 -3.67 -8.82
C ASP A 25 16.87 -2.28 -8.51
N GLU A 26 15.72 -1.90 -9.10
CA GLU A 26 15.20 -0.53 -9.00
C GLU A 26 13.72 -0.46 -8.57
N VAL A 27 12.86 -1.33 -9.12
CA VAL A 27 11.40 -1.18 -8.95
C VAL A 27 10.93 -1.60 -7.57
N TYR A 28 11.34 -2.78 -7.08
CA TYR A 28 10.80 -3.38 -5.86
C TYR A 28 11.04 -2.52 -4.62
N ASP A 29 12.25 -2.03 -4.41
CA ASP A 29 12.56 -1.21 -3.24
C ASP A 29 11.84 0.14 -3.31
N THR A 30 11.89 0.81 -4.47
CA THR A 30 11.23 2.10 -4.69
C THR A 30 9.72 2.00 -4.45
N VAL A 31 9.05 1.02 -5.07
CA VAL A 31 7.60 0.83 -4.92
C VAL A 31 7.24 0.42 -3.49
N GLY A 32 8.03 -0.44 -2.86
CA GLY A 32 7.83 -0.85 -1.47
C GLY A 32 7.86 0.32 -0.50
N GLN A 33 8.88 1.16 -0.60
CA GLN A 33 9.03 2.35 0.25
C GLN A 33 7.89 3.36 0.05
N ILE A 34 7.58 3.70 -1.21
CA ILE A 34 6.49 4.63 -1.52
C ILE A 34 5.16 4.09 -0.99
N THR A 35 4.90 2.78 -1.15
CA THR A 35 3.66 2.16 -0.67
C THR A 35 3.51 2.28 0.84
N ILE A 36 4.57 2.01 1.62
CA ILE A 36 4.53 2.17 3.08
C ILE A 36 4.25 3.63 3.47
N VAL A 37 4.93 4.59 2.83
CA VAL A 37 4.73 6.03 3.09
C VAL A 37 3.29 6.45 2.79
N VAL A 38 2.72 5.99 1.68
CA VAL A 38 1.34 6.30 1.29
C VAL A 38 0.34 5.70 2.27
N VAL A 39 0.49 4.42 2.64
CA VAL A 39 -0.38 3.76 3.61
C VAL A 39 -0.35 4.49 4.96
N LEU A 40 0.85 4.82 5.46
CA LEU A 40 1.01 5.57 6.71
C LEU A 40 0.36 6.95 6.65
N THR A 41 0.57 7.68 5.55
CA THR A 41 0.00 9.01 5.35
C THR A 41 -1.53 8.96 5.35
N LEU A 42 -2.13 8.00 4.64
CA LEU A 42 -3.58 7.84 4.60
C LEU A 42 -4.17 7.43 5.95
N LEU A 43 -3.50 6.57 6.71
CA LEU A 43 -3.92 6.20 8.06
C LEU A 43 -3.85 7.38 9.03
N LEU A 44 -2.79 8.18 8.96
CA LEU A 44 -2.67 9.41 9.76
C LEU A 44 -3.80 10.39 9.44
N ILE A 45 -4.09 10.60 8.16
CA ILE A 45 -5.19 11.46 7.73
C ILE A 45 -6.52 10.92 8.25
N PHE A 46 -6.78 9.62 8.08
CA PHE A 46 -8.05 9.00 8.46
C PHE A 46 -8.26 9.00 9.99
N TYR A 47 -7.32 8.44 10.75
CA TYR A 47 -7.51 8.23 12.20
C TYR A 47 -7.19 9.47 13.04
N LEU A 48 -6.19 10.29 12.68
CA LEU A 48 -5.75 11.41 13.50
C LEU A 48 -6.30 12.76 13.03
N LEU A 49 -6.31 13.06 11.72
CA LEU A 49 -6.81 14.34 11.25
C LEU A 49 -8.34 14.33 11.16
N LEU A 50 -8.91 13.52 10.28
CA LEU A 50 -10.36 13.43 10.06
C LEU A 50 -11.06 12.85 11.29
N GLY A 51 -10.49 11.79 11.87
CA GLY A 51 -11.01 11.13 13.06
C GLY A 51 -10.93 11.95 14.35
N ARG A 52 -10.28 13.13 14.37
CA ARG A 52 -10.34 14.09 15.49
C ARG A 52 -11.11 15.36 15.15
N TRP A 53 -11.14 15.78 13.88
CA TRP A 53 -11.72 17.06 13.51
C TRP A 53 -13.25 17.04 13.48
N LYS A 54 -13.87 15.99 12.91
CA LYS A 54 -15.32 15.83 12.90
C LYS A 54 -15.73 14.36 13.05
N PRO A 55 -16.79 14.05 13.81
CA PRO A 55 -17.31 12.68 13.93
C PRO A 55 -18.12 12.30 12.68
N ILE A 56 -17.51 12.38 11.49
CA ILE A 56 -18.09 11.97 10.21
C ILE A 56 -17.38 10.70 9.74
N PHE A 57 -16.05 10.68 9.83
CA PHE A 57 -15.19 9.56 9.42
C PHE A 57 -14.97 8.54 10.55
N HIS A 58 -16.06 7.99 11.08
CA HIS A 58 -16.01 7.06 12.23
C HIS A 58 -16.70 5.72 11.97
N GLY A 59 -17.34 5.56 10.81
CA GLY A 59 -18.08 4.36 10.43
C GLY A 59 -17.25 3.39 9.58
N SER A 60 -17.66 2.12 9.59
CA SER A 60 -17.07 1.05 8.78
C SER A 60 -17.08 1.35 7.27
N GLY A 61 -18.12 2.00 6.75
CA GLY A 61 -18.21 2.36 5.33
C GLY A 61 -17.06 3.27 4.86
N HIS A 62 -16.76 4.33 5.62
CA HIS A 62 -15.65 5.23 5.28
C HIS A 62 -14.31 4.51 5.35
N TRP A 63 -14.12 3.62 6.34
CA TRP A 63 -12.91 2.83 6.46
C TRP A 63 -12.71 1.89 5.26
N ILE A 64 -13.78 1.21 4.81
CA ILE A 64 -13.74 0.34 3.62
C ILE A 64 -13.39 1.16 2.36
N ILE A 65 -13.97 2.35 2.21
CA ILE A 65 -13.66 3.26 1.10
C ILE A 65 -12.18 3.67 1.15
N THR A 66 -11.65 4.03 2.32
CA THR A 66 -10.24 4.39 2.47
C THR A 66 -9.31 3.22 2.17
N LEU A 67 -9.66 2.00 2.61
CA LEU A 67 -8.92 0.78 2.27
C LEU A 67 -8.89 0.57 0.75
N ALA A 68 -10.05 0.65 0.08
CA ALA A 68 -10.15 0.50 -1.37
C ALA A 68 -9.33 1.56 -2.12
N LEU A 69 -9.42 2.82 -1.70
CA LEU A 69 -8.61 3.91 -2.26
C LEU A 69 -7.11 3.67 -2.07
N THR A 70 -6.71 3.16 -0.90
CA THR A 70 -5.32 2.83 -0.59
C THR A 70 -4.80 1.73 -1.52
N SER A 71 -5.56 0.64 -1.69
CA SER A 71 -5.20 -0.44 -2.62
C SER A 71 -5.13 0.05 -4.08
N CYS A 72 -6.09 0.86 -4.54
CA CYS A 72 -6.07 1.43 -5.88
C CYS A 72 -4.87 2.38 -6.10
N ALA A 73 -4.55 3.21 -5.11
CA ALA A 73 -3.38 4.10 -5.18
C ALA A 73 -2.07 3.29 -5.23
N ALA A 74 -1.94 2.25 -4.40
CA ALA A 74 -0.78 1.38 -4.39
C ALA A 74 -0.62 0.61 -5.71
N PHE A 75 -1.72 0.14 -6.31
CA PHE A 75 -1.70 -0.43 -7.66
C PHE A 75 -1.17 0.57 -8.68
N ALA A 76 -1.74 1.78 -8.71
CA ALA A 76 -1.37 2.80 -9.69
C ALA A 76 0.10 3.22 -9.56
N ILE A 77 0.59 3.38 -8.33
CA ILE A 77 2.00 3.70 -8.05
C ILE A 77 2.90 2.59 -8.57
N ALA A 78 2.63 1.33 -8.22
CA ALA A 78 3.43 0.20 -8.68
C ALA A 78 3.47 0.12 -10.21
N PHE A 79 2.33 0.30 -10.86
CA PHE A 79 2.22 0.23 -12.31
C PHE A 79 2.96 1.37 -13.00
N ILE A 80 2.76 2.62 -12.54
CA ILE A 80 3.42 3.80 -13.13
C ILE A 80 4.93 3.70 -12.93
N THR A 81 5.39 3.42 -11.71
CA THR A 81 6.83 3.31 -11.43
C THR A 81 7.49 2.17 -12.21
N ALA A 82 6.86 0.99 -12.26
CA ALA A 82 7.40 -0.12 -13.05
C ALA A 82 7.44 0.21 -14.54
N LYS A 83 6.40 0.87 -15.07
CA LYS A 83 6.33 1.29 -16.46
C LYS A 83 7.39 2.34 -16.80
N ASP A 84 7.64 3.30 -15.90
CA ASP A 84 8.62 4.36 -16.13
C ASP A 84 10.06 3.83 -16.16
N VAL A 85 10.36 2.78 -15.39
CA VAL A 85 11.68 2.14 -15.35
C VAL A 85 11.86 1.15 -16.51
N ILE A 86 10.91 0.23 -16.72
CA ILE A 86 11.06 -0.89 -17.66
C ILE A 86 10.65 -0.50 -19.08
N GLY A 87 9.79 0.51 -19.23
CA GLY A 87 9.27 1.01 -20.51
C GLY A 87 8.20 0.13 -21.16
N ASN A 88 8.41 -1.19 -21.17
CA ASN A 88 7.46 -2.15 -21.76
C ASN A 88 6.48 -2.70 -20.74
N ILE A 89 5.20 -2.78 -21.11
CA ILE A 89 4.15 -3.38 -20.28
C ILE A 89 4.11 -4.87 -20.57
N ASP A 90 4.35 -5.68 -19.54
CA ASP A 90 4.23 -7.14 -19.58
C ASP A 90 3.15 -7.65 -18.61
N SER A 91 2.82 -8.94 -18.71
CA SER A 91 1.85 -9.57 -17.80
C SER A 91 2.35 -9.60 -16.36
N TYR A 92 3.67 -9.60 -16.17
CA TYR A 92 4.29 -9.55 -14.85
C TYR A 92 4.02 -8.21 -14.15
N MET A 93 4.06 -7.09 -14.86
CA MET A 93 3.79 -5.75 -14.32
C MET A 93 2.40 -5.65 -13.70
N TYR A 94 1.38 -6.20 -14.36
CA TYR A 94 0.03 -6.26 -13.82
C TYR A 94 -0.05 -7.13 -12.56
N ARG A 95 0.61 -8.29 -12.57
CA ARG A 95 0.66 -9.19 -11.40
C ARG A 95 1.35 -8.52 -10.22
N PHE A 96 2.52 -7.94 -10.44
CA PHE A 96 3.28 -7.18 -9.44
C PHE A 96 2.45 -6.05 -8.85
N SER A 97 1.81 -5.23 -9.70
CA SER A 97 0.98 -4.11 -9.26
C SER A 97 -0.24 -4.57 -8.45
N LEU A 98 -0.87 -5.67 -8.85
CA LEU A 98 -1.97 -6.27 -8.11
C LEU A 98 -1.51 -6.79 -6.73
N MET A 99 -0.36 -7.47 -6.68
CA MET A 99 0.20 -7.93 -5.42
C MET A 99 0.59 -6.77 -4.50
N ASN A 100 1.09 -5.66 -5.05
CA ASN A 100 1.34 -4.45 -4.26
C ASN A 100 0.04 -3.85 -3.69
N ALA A 101 -1.05 -3.85 -4.47
CA ALA A 101 -2.35 -3.38 -4.00
C ALA A 101 -2.89 -4.21 -2.81
N VAL A 102 -2.69 -5.54 -2.86
CA VAL A 102 -3.02 -6.47 -1.78
C VAL A 102 -2.12 -6.24 -0.58
N PHE A 103 -0.80 -6.13 -0.81
CA PHE A 103 0.17 -5.83 0.23
C PHE A 103 -0.18 -4.54 0.98
N ALA A 104 -0.45 -3.45 0.26
CA ALA A 104 -0.89 -2.18 0.84
C ALA A 104 -2.16 -2.33 1.67
N GLY A 105 -3.15 -3.10 1.18
CA GLY A 105 -4.38 -3.37 1.89
C GLY A 105 -4.15 -4.13 3.21
N VAL A 106 -3.29 -5.15 3.19
CA VAL A 106 -2.91 -5.91 4.40
C VAL A 106 -2.21 -4.98 5.40
N ILE A 107 -1.22 -4.19 4.97
CA ILE A 107 -0.53 -3.25 5.85
C ILE A 107 -1.50 -2.22 6.43
N PHE A 108 -2.43 -1.69 5.61
CA PHE A 108 -3.45 -0.77 6.08
C PHE A 108 -4.32 -1.37 7.19
N ILE A 109 -4.76 -2.62 7.03
CA ILE A 109 -5.56 -3.33 8.03
C ILE A 109 -4.77 -3.55 9.33
N LEU A 110 -3.53 -4.03 9.21
CA LEU A 110 -2.68 -4.30 10.38
C LEU A 110 -2.40 -3.02 11.17
N LEU A 111 -2.05 -1.93 10.49
CA LEU A 111 -1.79 -0.66 11.13
C LEU A 111 -3.07 0.02 11.65
N SER A 112 -4.23 -0.22 11.03
CA SER A 112 -5.52 0.28 11.53
C SER A 112 -5.76 -0.13 12.99
N ILE A 113 -5.39 -1.36 13.38
CA ILE A 113 -5.50 -1.88 14.76
C ILE A 113 -4.72 -1.01 15.77
N VAL A 114 -3.56 -0.50 15.35
CA VAL A 114 -2.72 0.37 16.18
C VAL A 114 -3.29 1.79 16.20
N PHE A 115 -3.59 2.36 15.03
CA PHE A 115 -4.04 3.74 14.89
C PHE A 115 -5.44 3.99 15.45
N LYS A 116 -6.33 2.98 15.45
CA LYS A 116 -7.65 3.07 16.08
C LYS A 116 -7.56 3.44 17.56
N LYS A 117 -6.57 2.91 18.28
CA LYS A 117 -6.34 3.25 19.71
C LYS A 117 -5.96 4.72 19.92
N MET A 118 -5.42 5.38 18.91
CA MET A 118 -5.00 6.78 18.97
C MET A 118 -6.12 7.77 18.59
N SER A 119 -7.22 7.25 18.02
CA SER A 119 -8.36 8.04 17.57
C SER A 119 -9.47 8.07 18.61
N ILE A 120 -9.91 9.27 18.98
CA ILE A 120 -10.90 9.51 20.05
C ILE A 120 -12.30 9.07 19.59
N TYR A 121 -12.61 9.20 18.29
CA TYR A 121 -13.95 8.97 17.74
C TYR A 121 -14.11 7.68 16.93
N ALA A 122 -13.05 6.88 16.73
CA ALA A 122 -13.07 5.69 15.85
C ALA A 122 -13.76 4.45 16.44
N LYS A 123 -14.76 4.61 17.32
CA LYS A 123 -15.43 3.50 18.03
C LYS A 123 -16.12 2.48 17.12
N ARG A 124 -16.53 2.85 15.90
CA ARG A 124 -17.30 1.99 14.97
C ARG A 124 -16.51 1.53 13.73
N THR A 125 -15.21 1.82 13.68
CA THR A 125 -14.31 1.24 12.66
C THR A 125 -14.03 -0.22 13.02
N PRO A 126 -13.91 -1.14 12.04
CA PRO A 126 -13.73 -2.56 12.35
C PRO A 126 -12.39 -2.81 13.07
N PHE A 127 -11.30 -2.27 12.53
CA PHE A 127 -9.93 -2.43 13.02
C PHE A 127 -9.34 -1.12 13.48
#